data_AF-A0A7I4BJA1-F1
#
_entry.id   AF-A0A7I4BJA1-F1
#
_cell.length_a   1.000
_cell.length_b   1.000
_cell.length_c   1.000
_cell.angle_alpha   90.00
_cell.angle_beta   90.00
_cell.angle_gamma   90.00
#
_symmetry.space_group_name_H-M   'P 1'
#
loop_
_entity.id
_entity.type
_entity.pdbx_description
1 polymer ?
#
loop_
_entity_poly.entity_id
_entity_poly.type
_entity_poly.pdbx_seq_one_letter_code
_entity_poly.pdbx_strand_id
1 'polypeptide(L)'
;MKMASTLRVYNAGWLFRGIDAFALADRGGKGNSSFGERRCNLGNSKLRRHASALSHTRERTAALVVECGGLAPTVRNAIETGKEKHTGLGEEVSRLERTMAERGFEVDTRVENELKTVGGFRNARRTKLVATIGPACCSYEQLDELASSGINIARLNMCHGTHEWHRQVIENCRRLNAAKGYGIAVMIDTEGSEIHMGDLGGASSARAEDGEEWCFTVRKFNGPLPAYTLQVNYEGFAEDVQVGDELVVDGGMVRFEVLEKVGPDVQCKCTDPGILLPCANLNLWRDGFLVRKKNVTLPTISSKDWVDIDFSISEGVDFIAVSFVKSPEDIKHLKSYVSARSPDRSIGVIAKVEDGDSLRNLDGIIRVSDGVMVARGNLGAHIPLEQVPSVQEAIVDACRKLNKPVIVASQLLESMVEYPTPTRAEVADISNAVRQQADALMLSGESAMGLHPKKAVEVLRIVSLRMEQWGREETHHDKVSLPEISQSDTARTSEQICNVAAQIANKLGADAIFVYTRRGYMASLLSRNRPDCPIFAFTESTNVTRRMDLLWGIVPFKFDFRKDLESNLLQSSALLKARGMASSGNLVVAVSDVSSSSQSEIGILQSIQVHVLS
;
A
#
# COMPACT_ATOMS: atom_id res chain seq x y z
N MET A 1 -45.93 32.43 -13.47
CA MET A 1 -45.73 33.87 -13.21
C MET A 1 -44.22 34.10 -13.14
N LYS A 2 -43.70 35.04 -13.94
CA LYS A 2 -42.28 35.31 -14.19
C LYS A 2 -41.59 35.94 -12.98
N MET A 3 -40.31 35.62 -12.74
CA MET A 3 -39.25 36.64 -12.79
C MET A 3 -37.86 36.01 -12.93
N ALA A 4 -37.06 36.65 -13.77
CA ALA A 4 -35.74 36.26 -14.22
C ALA A 4 -34.71 37.33 -13.79
N SER A 5 -33.44 37.06 -14.14
CA SER A 5 -32.25 37.93 -14.17
C SER A 5 -31.41 37.92 -12.87
N THR A 6 -30.07 37.82 -12.87
CA THR A 6 -29.10 38.18 -13.92
C THR A 6 -27.76 37.44 -13.72
N LEU A 7 -27.17 36.97 -14.82
CA LEU A 7 -25.80 36.47 -14.96
C LEU A 7 -24.81 37.66 -15.05
N ARG A 8 -23.64 37.59 -14.40
CA ARG A 8 -22.46 38.37 -14.81
C ARG A 8 -21.20 37.50 -14.81
N VAL A 9 -20.63 37.38 -15.99
CA VAL A 9 -19.31 36.85 -16.31
C VAL A 9 -18.30 38.00 -16.19
N TYR A 10 -17.14 37.77 -15.58
CA TYR A 10 -15.92 38.53 -15.91
C TYR A 10 -14.74 37.58 -15.98
N ASN A 11 -13.95 37.75 -17.04
CA ASN A 11 -12.79 36.97 -17.42
C ASN A 11 -11.59 37.91 -17.56
N ALA A 12 -10.40 37.34 -17.38
CA ALA A 12 -9.06 37.80 -17.77
C ALA A 12 -8.29 38.86 -16.93
N GLY A 13 -7.16 38.42 -16.35
CA GLY A 13 -5.83 38.77 -16.86
C GLY A 13 -4.87 39.63 -16.00
N TRP A 14 -3.56 39.27 -16.09
CA TRP A 14 -2.31 39.99 -15.75
C TRP A 14 -1.76 39.82 -14.31
N LEU A 15 -0.63 39.13 -14.04
CA LEU A 15 0.83 39.26 -14.35
C LEU A 15 1.67 40.09 -13.33
N PHE A 16 2.56 39.38 -12.63
CA PHE A 16 3.93 39.68 -12.15
C PHE A 16 4.33 41.02 -11.47
N ARG A 17 4.99 40.85 -10.29
CA ARG A 17 6.27 41.42 -9.76
C ARG A 17 6.10 41.69 -8.26
N GLY A 18 6.92 41.17 -7.34
CA GLY A 18 8.33 41.48 -7.06
C GLY A 18 8.47 41.44 -5.52
N ILE A 19 9.39 40.65 -4.97
CA ILE A 19 10.69 41.07 -4.40
C ILE A 19 10.63 41.55 -2.92
N ASP A 20 11.50 40.92 -2.14
CA ASP A 20 12.17 41.28 -0.87
C ASP A 20 11.48 41.16 0.51
N ALA A 21 11.87 40.08 1.20
CA ALA A 21 12.69 40.05 2.41
C ALA A 21 12.48 41.12 3.51
N PHE A 22 12.14 40.64 4.72
CA PHE A 22 12.59 41.26 5.96
C PHE A 22 12.99 40.19 6.99
N ALA A 23 14.24 40.31 7.45
CA ALA A 23 14.87 39.47 8.45
C ALA A 23 14.41 39.86 9.86
N LEU A 24 14.29 38.84 10.72
CA LEU A 24 14.12 38.97 12.17
C LEU A 24 15.49 39.05 12.86
N ALA A 25 15.57 39.98 13.79
CA ALA A 25 16.75 40.38 14.54
C ALA A 25 17.24 39.30 15.53
N ASP A 26 18.57 39.17 15.62
CA ASP A 26 19.26 38.45 16.70
C ASP A 26 19.95 39.44 17.67
N ARG A 27 20.15 38.92 18.87
CA ARG A 27 20.50 39.56 20.13
C ARG A 27 21.89 40.19 20.14
N GLY A 28 22.01 41.29 20.89
CA GLY A 28 23.27 41.94 21.17
C GLY A 28 24.15 41.18 22.17
N GLY A 29 25.45 41.19 21.90
CA GLY A 29 26.52 40.75 22.79
C GLY A 29 27.81 41.51 22.46
N LYS A 30 28.35 42.20 23.46
CA LYS A 30 29.41 43.22 23.41
C LYS A 30 30.80 42.67 23.02
N GLY A 31 31.63 43.55 22.41
CA GLY A 31 32.96 43.83 22.98
C GLY A 31 34.22 43.57 22.12
N ASN A 32 34.73 44.66 21.55
CA ASN A 32 36.14 45.08 21.40
C ASN A 32 37.20 44.37 20.52
N SER A 33 37.75 45.24 19.64
CA SER A 33 39.17 45.43 19.20
C SER A 33 39.84 44.26 18.46
N SER A 34 40.40 44.38 17.26
CA SER A 34 41.52 45.24 16.87
C SER A 34 41.94 44.95 15.41
N PHE A 35 42.27 46.00 14.67
CA PHE A 35 43.30 46.15 13.61
C PHE A 35 43.57 45.05 12.54
N GLY A 36 43.57 45.48 11.27
CA GLY A 36 44.32 44.81 10.19
C GLY A 36 43.90 45.16 8.77
N GLU A 37 44.41 46.27 8.21
CA GLU A 37 44.33 46.63 6.79
C GLU A 37 45.02 45.60 5.87
N ARG A 38 44.46 45.31 4.69
CA ARG A 38 45.10 45.61 3.37
C ARG A 38 44.27 45.20 2.14
N ARG A 39 43.88 46.25 1.39
CA ARG A 39 43.83 46.46 -0.07
C ARG A 39 43.51 45.30 -1.04
N CYS A 40 42.37 45.47 -1.71
CA CYS A 40 42.09 45.04 -3.08
C CYS A 40 42.97 45.77 -4.12
N ASN A 41 43.19 45.14 -5.28
CA ASN A 41 43.21 45.88 -6.55
C ASN A 41 42.58 45.05 -7.67
N LEU A 42 41.71 45.73 -8.42
CA LEU A 42 40.90 45.28 -9.55
C LEU A 42 41.71 45.19 -10.85
N GLY A 43 41.17 44.49 -11.86
CA GLY A 43 41.57 44.70 -13.25
C GLY A 43 40.90 43.77 -14.26
N ASN A 44 39.69 44.12 -14.70
CA ASN A 44 38.95 43.54 -15.83
C ASN A 44 39.46 44.10 -17.18
N SER A 45 39.54 43.30 -18.24
CA SER A 45 39.11 43.69 -19.60
C SER A 45 39.14 42.53 -20.62
N LYS A 46 38.27 42.65 -21.63
CA LYS A 46 37.79 41.65 -22.59
C LYS A 46 38.33 41.84 -24.02
N LEU A 47 38.13 40.79 -24.85
CA LEU A 47 37.98 40.72 -26.33
C LEU A 47 39.30 40.64 -27.14
N ARG A 48 39.49 39.87 -28.23
CA ARG A 48 38.58 39.20 -29.20
C ARG A 48 39.38 38.23 -30.15
N ARG A 49 38.71 37.14 -30.58
CA ARG A 49 38.69 36.45 -31.92
C ARG A 49 39.95 35.82 -32.55
N HIS A 50 39.87 34.53 -32.91
CA HIS A 50 39.65 34.06 -34.30
C HIS A 50 39.23 32.56 -34.37
N ALA A 51 38.74 32.14 -35.53
CA ALA A 51 37.97 30.92 -35.81
C ALA A 51 38.62 30.04 -36.91
N SER A 52 37.98 28.89 -37.22
CA SER A 52 38.21 27.89 -38.30
C SER A 52 39.01 26.64 -37.88
N ALA A 53 38.77 25.41 -38.35
CA ALA A 53 37.72 24.75 -39.12
C ALA A 53 37.92 23.20 -39.00
N LEU A 54 36.86 22.43 -39.29
CA LEU A 54 36.84 20.95 -39.38
C LEU A 54 37.61 20.40 -40.59
N SER A 55 38.18 19.19 -40.48
CA SER A 55 38.02 18.06 -41.45
C SER A 55 38.89 16.82 -41.13
N HIS A 56 38.29 15.63 -41.34
CA HIS A 56 38.88 14.32 -41.74
C HIS A 56 39.89 13.61 -40.79
N THR A 57 39.91 12.28 -40.58
CA THR A 57 39.26 11.08 -41.17
C THR A 57 39.50 9.88 -40.24
N ARG A 58 38.59 8.90 -40.28
CA ARG A 58 38.68 7.55 -39.69
C ARG A 58 39.68 6.65 -40.46
N GLU A 59 39.99 5.52 -39.83
CA GLU A 59 40.64 4.28 -40.33
C GLU A 59 42.15 4.11 -40.05
N ARG A 60 42.51 3.08 -39.25
CA ARG A 60 43.01 1.80 -39.77
C ARG A 60 43.36 0.81 -38.66
N THR A 61 42.80 -0.39 -38.82
CA THR A 61 43.03 -1.62 -38.08
C THR A 61 44.15 -2.42 -38.76
N ALA A 62 44.97 -3.09 -37.94
CA ALA A 62 45.76 -4.31 -38.20
C ALA A 62 46.84 -4.32 -39.31
N ALA A 63 48.09 -4.55 -38.91
CA ALA A 63 49.11 -5.26 -39.70
C ALA A 63 50.17 -5.88 -38.78
N LEU A 64 50.19 -7.21 -38.67
CA LEU A 64 51.39 -8.05 -38.44
C LEU A 64 50.98 -9.53 -38.31
N VAL A 65 51.00 -10.28 -39.42
CA VAL A 65 51.37 -11.71 -39.42
C VAL A 65 52.18 -11.98 -40.69
N VAL A 66 53.33 -12.61 -40.47
CA VAL A 66 54.38 -13.02 -41.40
C VAL A 66 53.95 -14.21 -42.26
N GLU A 67 54.51 -14.26 -43.47
CA GLU A 67 54.36 -15.28 -44.52
C GLU A 67 54.65 -16.72 -44.06
N CYS A 68 53.89 -17.69 -44.60
CA CYS A 68 54.41 -18.95 -45.16
C CYS A 68 53.39 -19.53 -46.16
N GLY A 69 53.91 -20.08 -47.26
CA GLY A 69 53.21 -20.26 -48.52
C GLY A 69 52.26 -21.46 -48.64
N GLY A 70 51.47 -21.44 -49.73
CA GLY A 70 50.90 -22.64 -50.35
C GLY A 70 49.40 -22.86 -50.15
N LEU A 71 48.55 -22.18 -50.93
CA LEU A 71 47.11 -22.49 -51.03
C LEU A 71 46.81 -23.29 -52.31
N ALA A 72 46.30 -24.51 -52.14
CA ALA A 72 45.50 -25.19 -53.16
C ALA A 72 44.04 -24.65 -53.13
N PRO A 73 43.35 -24.55 -54.28
CA PRO A 73 42.05 -23.89 -54.37
C PRO A 73 40.93 -24.86 -53.95
N THR A 74 40.70 -25.03 -52.64
CA THR A 74 39.48 -25.72 -52.16
C THR A 74 39.03 -25.33 -50.74
N VAL A 75 39.70 -24.39 -50.06
CA VAL A 75 39.38 -24.02 -48.66
C VAL A 75 38.64 -22.67 -48.53
N ARG A 76 38.53 -21.87 -49.60
CA ARG A 76 37.83 -20.57 -49.55
C ARG A 76 36.30 -20.69 -49.46
N ASN A 77 35.69 -21.66 -50.14
CA ASN A 77 34.23 -21.83 -50.11
C ASN A 77 33.68 -22.47 -48.82
N ALA A 78 34.53 -23.10 -47.99
CA ALA A 78 34.11 -23.68 -46.70
C ALA A 78 34.15 -22.65 -45.55
N ILE A 79 34.94 -21.58 -45.68
CA ILE A 79 35.08 -20.54 -44.65
C ILE A 79 34.03 -19.43 -44.83
N GLU A 80 33.56 -19.16 -46.05
CA GLU A 80 32.46 -18.22 -46.31
C GLU A 80 31.08 -18.84 -46.01
N THR A 81 30.86 -20.12 -46.30
CA THR A 81 29.62 -20.82 -45.94
C THR A 81 29.51 -21.19 -44.45
N GLY A 82 30.62 -21.18 -43.70
CA GLY A 82 30.65 -21.38 -42.25
C GLY A 82 30.43 -20.10 -41.44
N LYS A 83 30.77 -18.92 -41.98
CA LYS A 83 30.57 -17.63 -41.28
C LYS A 83 29.14 -17.13 -41.33
N GLU A 84 28.40 -17.39 -42.40
CA GLU A 84 26.98 -17.01 -42.49
C GLU A 84 26.06 -17.89 -41.64
N LYS A 85 26.47 -19.13 -41.32
CA LYS A 85 25.72 -19.99 -40.40
C LYS A 85 25.94 -19.65 -38.93
N HIS A 86 27.11 -19.10 -38.56
CA HIS A 86 27.40 -18.74 -37.17
C HIS A 86 26.87 -17.37 -36.74
N THR A 87 26.69 -16.42 -37.65
CA THR A 87 26.02 -15.14 -37.35
C THR A 87 24.52 -15.31 -37.15
N GLY A 88 23.86 -16.16 -37.95
CA GLY A 88 22.45 -16.53 -37.77
C GLY A 88 22.19 -17.28 -36.46
N LEU A 89 23.09 -18.21 -36.08
CA LEU A 89 23.05 -18.88 -34.77
C LEU A 89 23.27 -17.90 -33.60
N GLY A 90 24.16 -16.91 -33.74
CA GLY A 90 24.38 -15.88 -32.71
C GLY A 90 23.19 -14.95 -32.54
N GLU A 91 22.52 -14.57 -33.62
CA GLU A 91 21.28 -13.77 -33.60
C GLU A 91 20.08 -14.59 -33.13
N GLU A 92 19.95 -15.86 -33.52
CA GLU A 92 18.91 -16.76 -33.03
C GLU A 92 19.10 -17.09 -31.55
N VAL A 93 20.33 -17.34 -31.09
CA VAL A 93 20.65 -17.52 -29.67
C VAL A 93 20.41 -16.23 -28.91
N SER A 94 20.83 -15.07 -29.41
CA SER A 94 20.54 -13.78 -28.78
C SER A 94 19.04 -13.48 -28.75
N ARG A 95 18.28 -13.88 -29.78
CA ARG A 95 16.83 -13.72 -29.87
C ARG A 95 16.12 -14.70 -28.92
N LEU A 96 16.55 -15.95 -28.86
CA LEU A 96 16.07 -16.97 -27.92
C LEU A 96 16.40 -16.56 -26.48
N GLU A 97 17.59 -16.06 -26.20
CA GLU A 97 17.98 -15.52 -24.89
C GLU A 97 17.16 -14.28 -24.53
N ARG A 98 16.86 -13.40 -25.49
CA ARG A 98 15.99 -12.23 -25.29
C ARG A 98 14.54 -12.67 -25.03
N THR A 99 14.02 -13.62 -25.79
CA THR A 99 12.68 -14.21 -25.60
C THR A 99 12.58 -15.03 -24.30
N MET A 100 13.65 -15.71 -23.88
CA MET A 100 13.72 -16.43 -22.60
C MET A 100 13.86 -15.46 -21.42
N ALA A 101 14.65 -14.39 -21.56
CA ALA A 101 14.76 -13.33 -20.55
C ALA A 101 13.44 -12.54 -20.41
N GLU A 102 12.68 -12.37 -21.50
CA GLU A 102 11.35 -11.76 -21.47
C GLU A 102 10.31 -12.64 -20.77
N ARG A 103 10.44 -13.98 -20.84
CA ARG A 103 9.55 -14.92 -20.13
C ARG A 103 9.74 -14.91 -18.61
N GLY A 104 10.93 -14.57 -18.13
CA GLY A 104 11.24 -14.44 -16.71
C GLY A 104 10.99 -13.04 -16.14
N PHE A 105 10.57 -12.07 -16.96
CA PHE A 105 10.38 -10.67 -16.57
C PHE A 105 8.89 -10.31 -16.64
N GLU A 106 8.24 -10.25 -15.49
CA GLU A 106 6.82 -9.86 -15.38
C GLU A 106 6.69 -8.65 -14.45
N VAL A 107 5.85 -7.71 -14.85
CA VAL A 107 5.45 -6.54 -14.05
C VAL A 107 3.99 -6.26 -14.35
N ASP A 108 3.28 -5.66 -13.39
CA ASP A 108 1.92 -5.20 -13.62
C ASP A 108 1.87 -4.26 -14.83
N THR A 109 1.08 -4.61 -15.84
CA THR A 109 0.98 -3.85 -17.09
C THR A 109 0.45 -2.43 -16.89
N ARG A 110 -0.35 -2.19 -15.84
CA ARG A 110 -0.82 -0.86 -15.46
C ARG A 110 0.34 -0.01 -14.98
N VAL A 111 1.21 -0.60 -14.14
CA VAL A 111 2.42 0.08 -13.65
C VAL A 111 3.42 0.31 -14.78
N GLU A 112 3.60 -0.67 -15.67
CA GLU A 112 4.42 -0.50 -16.88
C GLU A 112 3.91 0.68 -17.73
N ASN A 113 2.59 0.80 -17.91
CA ASN A 113 2.00 1.92 -18.64
C ASN A 113 2.16 3.26 -17.90
N GLU A 114 2.01 3.29 -16.58
CA GLU A 114 2.31 4.48 -15.78
C GLU A 114 3.78 4.90 -15.93
N LEU A 115 4.72 3.98 -15.84
CA LEU A 115 6.15 4.27 -16.00
C LEU A 115 6.52 4.77 -17.40
N LYS A 116 5.80 4.33 -18.45
CA LYS A 116 5.98 4.80 -19.83
C LYS A 116 5.41 6.20 -20.08
N THR A 117 4.25 6.49 -19.49
CA THR A 117 3.43 7.67 -19.82
C THR A 117 3.72 8.86 -18.92
N VAL A 118 4.11 8.61 -17.68
CA VAL A 118 4.41 9.65 -16.72
C VAL A 118 5.88 10.04 -16.87
N GLY A 119 6.18 11.33 -16.95
CA GLY A 119 7.50 11.90 -17.31
C GLY A 119 8.64 11.63 -16.32
N GLY A 120 8.96 10.35 -16.06
CA GLY A 120 10.01 9.87 -15.18
C GLY A 120 9.49 9.02 -14.00
N PHE A 121 10.34 8.11 -13.50
CA PHE A 121 10.02 7.15 -12.42
C PHE A 121 9.47 7.82 -11.16
N ARG A 122 9.96 9.03 -10.87
CA ARG A 122 9.64 9.79 -9.66
C ARG A 122 8.15 10.12 -9.52
N ASN A 123 7.40 10.12 -10.61
CA ASN A 123 5.99 10.49 -10.63
C ASN A 123 5.02 9.29 -10.51
N ALA A 124 5.53 8.05 -10.43
CA ALA A 124 4.68 6.90 -10.09
C ALA A 124 4.10 7.06 -8.68
N ARG A 125 2.89 6.54 -8.44
CA ARG A 125 2.27 6.57 -7.10
C ARG A 125 3.03 5.67 -6.13
N ARG A 126 3.17 6.10 -4.87
CA ARG A 126 3.81 5.31 -3.82
C ARG A 126 2.80 4.64 -2.88
N THR A 127 1.77 5.37 -2.49
CA THR A 127 0.67 4.90 -1.63
C THR A 127 -0.12 3.83 -2.36
N LYS A 128 -0.44 2.74 -1.66
CA LYS A 128 -1.18 1.60 -2.20
C LYS A 128 -2.68 1.80 -2.00
N LEU A 129 -3.48 1.24 -2.91
CA LEU A 129 -4.94 1.34 -2.82
C LEU A 129 -5.55 -0.04 -2.61
N VAL A 130 -6.37 -0.17 -1.59
CA VAL A 130 -7.19 -1.34 -1.31
C VAL A 130 -8.65 -0.98 -1.62
N ALA A 131 -9.35 -1.84 -2.33
CA ALA A 131 -10.78 -1.67 -2.56
C ALA A 131 -11.54 -2.92 -2.12
N THR A 132 -12.62 -2.71 -1.37
CA THR A 132 -13.53 -3.79 -1.01
C THR A 132 -14.41 -4.13 -2.20
N ILE A 133 -14.42 -5.42 -2.57
CA ILE A 133 -15.26 -5.91 -3.65
C ILE A 133 -16.63 -6.27 -3.08
N GLY A 134 -17.67 -5.84 -3.79
CA GLY A 134 -19.06 -6.11 -3.45
C GLY A 134 -19.94 -6.07 -4.70
N PRO A 135 -21.27 -6.03 -4.53
CA PRO A 135 -22.22 -6.05 -5.66
C PRO A 135 -22.00 -4.97 -6.72
N ALA A 136 -21.45 -3.80 -6.35
CA ALA A 136 -21.18 -2.71 -7.28
C ALA A 136 -19.96 -2.95 -8.18
N CYS A 137 -19.09 -3.92 -7.85
CA CYS A 137 -17.84 -4.13 -8.56
C CYS A 137 -17.34 -5.58 -8.64
N CYS A 138 -18.21 -6.58 -8.63
CA CYS A 138 -17.81 -7.99 -8.60
C CYS A 138 -17.74 -8.70 -9.97
N SER A 139 -18.32 -8.14 -11.03
CA SER A 139 -18.20 -8.73 -12.39
C SER A 139 -16.76 -8.62 -12.92
N TYR A 140 -16.41 -9.44 -13.90
CA TYR A 140 -15.09 -9.39 -14.53
C TYR A 140 -14.78 -8.00 -15.12
N GLU A 141 -15.76 -7.39 -15.79
CA GLU A 141 -15.66 -6.07 -16.42
C GLU A 141 -15.57 -4.95 -15.38
N GLN A 142 -16.37 -5.03 -14.31
CA GLN A 142 -16.32 -4.04 -13.24
C GLN A 142 -15.01 -4.12 -12.44
N LEU A 143 -14.52 -5.33 -12.15
CA LEU A 143 -13.22 -5.54 -11.53
C LEU A 143 -12.09 -5.03 -12.43
N ASP A 144 -12.20 -5.22 -13.74
CA ASP A 144 -11.26 -4.67 -14.72
C ASP A 144 -11.23 -3.14 -14.73
N GLU A 145 -12.40 -2.50 -14.67
CA GLU A 145 -12.50 -1.04 -14.54
C GLU A 145 -11.85 -0.55 -13.25
N LEU A 146 -12.15 -1.20 -12.13
CA LEU A 146 -11.60 -0.86 -10.81
C LEU A 146 -10.08 -1.06 -10.78
N ALA A 147 -9.61 -2.17 -11.35
CA ALA A 147 -8.19 -2.47 -11.55
C ALA A 147 -7.53 -1.40 -12.40
N SER A 148 -8.10 -1.04 -13.54
CA SER A 148 -7.56 -0.03 -14.44
C SER A 148 -7.45 1.35 -13.79
N SER A 149 -8.31 1.67 -12.82
CA SER A 149 -8.22 2.90 -12.00
C SER A 149 -7.10 2.87 -10.95
N GLY A 150 -6.48 1.71 -10.72
CA GLY A 150 -5.22 1.59 -10.01
C GLY A 150 -5.30 0.97 -8.62
N ILE A 151 -6.22 0.04 -8.36
CA ILE A 151 -6.20 -0.74 -7.11
C ILE A 151 -5.03 -1.74 -7.08
N ASN A 152 -4.43 -1.91 -5.90
CA ASN A 152 -3.37 -2.90 -5.66
C ASN A 152 -3.94 -4.18 -5.05
N ILE A 153 -4.92 -4.05 -4.15
CA ILE A 153 -5.48 -5.17 -3.39
C ILE A 153 -7.01 -5.15 -3.50
N ALA A 154 -7.58 -6.30 -3.83
CA ALA A 154 -9.01 -6.58 -3.71
C ALA A 154 -9.29 -7.19 -2.32
N ARG A 155 -10.05 -6.48 -1.49
CA ARG A 155 -10.52 -6.95 -0.19
C ARG A 155 -11.87 -7.63 -0.32
N LEU A 156 -12.03 -8.80 0.28
CA LEU A 156 -13.27 -9.55 0.39
C LEU A 156 -13.70 -9.63 1.85
N ASN A 157 -14.83 -9.02 2.17
CA ASN A 157 -15.35 -8.95 3.53
C ASN A 157 -16.21 -10.17 3.85
N MET A 158 -15.81 -10.98 4.84
CA MET A 158 -16.51 -12.22 5.22
C MET A 158 -17.75 -12.00 6.10
N CYS A 159 -18.04 -10.76 6.52
CA CYS A 159 -19.34 -10.41 7.10
C CYS A 159 -20.50 -10.57 6.09
N HIS A 160 -20.19 -10.59 4.79
CA HIS A 160 -21.18 -10.66 3.72
C HIS A 160 -20.80 -11.70 2.67
N GLY A 161 -21.81 -12.19 1.94
CA GLY A 161 -21.62 -13.14 0.85
C GLY A 161 -21.29 -14.56 1.32
N THR A 162 -21.31 -15.50 0.38
CA THR A 162 -20.97 -16.90 0.61
C THR A 162 -19.55 -17.18 0.13
N HIS A 163 -18.93 -18.25 0.63
CA HIS A 163 -17.63 -18.73 0.11
C HIS A 163 -17.64 -18.95 -1.41
N GLU A 164 -18.77 -19.38 -1.96
CA GLU A 164 -18.91 -19.57 -3.41
C GLU A 164 -18.86 -18.25 -4.18
N TRP A 165 -19.54 -17.22 -3.67
CA TRP A 165 -19.45 -15.89 -4.26
C TRP A 165 -18.01 -15.33 -4.16
N HIS A 166 -17.38 -15.46 -3.00
CA HIS A 166 -15.98 -15.03 -2.80
C HIS A 166 -15.03 -15.76 -3.76
N ARG A 167 -15.20 -17.07 -3.96
CA ARG A 167 -14.40 -17.85 -4.92
C ARG A 167 -14.51 -17.29 -6.34
N GLN A 168 -15.72 -16.97 -6.80
CA GLN A 168 -15.92 -16.39 -8.14
C GLN A 168 -15.19 -15.05 -8.31
N VAL A 169 -15.18 -14.21 -7.27
CA VAL A 169 -14.43 -12.95 -7.28
C VAL A 169 -12.92 -13.21 -7.34
N ILE A 170 -12.40 -14.15 -6.54
CA ILE A 170 -11.00 -14.56 -6.54
C ILE A 170 -10.57 -15.06 -7.92
N GLU A 171 -11.38 -15.90 -8.55
CA GLU A 171 -11.17 -16.40 -9.90
C GLU A 171 -11.14 -15.28 -10.93
N ASN A 172 -12.04 -14.29 -10.84
CA ASN A 172 -12.03 -13.13 -11.73
C ASN A 172 -10.75 -12.29 -11.56
N CYS A 173 -10.29 -12.03 -10.33
CA CYS A 173 -9.01 -11.36 -10.09
C CYS A 173 -7.84 -12.13 -10.73
N ARG A 174 -7.81 -13.46 -10.58
CA ARG A 174 -6.78 -14.32 -11.19
C ARG A 174 -6.83 -14.30 -12.71
N ARG A 175 -8.03 -14.35 -13.29
CA ARG A 175 -8.24 -14.25 -14.74
C ARG A 175 -7.74 -12.91 -15.27
N LEU A 176 -8.00 -11.80 -14.57
CA LEU A 176 -7.46 -10.49 -14.94
C LEU A 176 -5.93 -10.46 -14.87
N ASN A 177 -5.35 -10.99 -13.78
CA ASN A 177 -3.91 -11.09 -13.63
C ASN A 177 -3.27 -11.88 -14.78
N ALA A 178 -3.86 -13.03 -15.16
CA ALA A 178 -3.35 -13.87 -16.25
C ALA A 178 -3.58 -13.27 -17.64
N ALA A 179 -4.78 -12.72 -17.91
CA ALA A 179 -5.16 -12.26 -19.25
C ALA A 179 -4.60 -10.88 -19.58
N LYS A 180 -4.46 -10.00 -18.58
CA LYS A 180 -4.02 -8.61 -18.77
C LYS A 180 -2.66 -8.29 -18.17
N GLY A 181 -2.03 -9.25 -17.47
CA GLY A 181 -0.76 -9.04 -16.78
C GLY A 181 -0.90 -8.07 -15.59
N TYR A 182 -2.06 -8.04 -14.94
CA TYR A 182 -2.23 -7.29 -13.68
C TYR A 182 -1.59 -8.05 -12.50
N GLY A 183 -1.31 -7.32 -11.42
CA GLY A 183 -0.80 -7.82 -10.15
C GLY A 183 -1.76 -7.59 -8.99
N ILE A 184 -3.06 -7.83 -9.18
CA ILE A 184 -4.04 -7.62 -8.10
C ILE A 184 -3.84 -8.69 -7.04
N ALA A 185 -3.48 -8.29 -5.82
CA ALA A 185 -3.44 -9.15 -4.66
C ALA A 185 -4.84 -9.32 -4.05
N VAL A 186 -5.09 -10.45 -3.39
CA VAL A 186 -6.38 -10.73 -2.73
C VAL A 186 -6.20 -10.76 -1.22
N MET A 187 -7.08 -10.05 -0.52
CA MET A 187 -7.17 -10.03 0.94
C MET A 187 -8.55 -10.53 1.37
N ILE A 188 -8.59 -11.51 2.26
CA ILE A 188 -9.81 -11.85 3.01
C ILE A 188 -9.81 -11.07 4.32
N ASP A 189 -10.94 -10.49 4.70
CA ASP A 189 -11.16 -9.86 5.99
C ASP A 189 -12.18 -10.66 6.79
N THR A 190 -11.77 -11.20 7.94
CA THR A 190 -12.62 -12.00 8.83
C THR A 190 -13.69 -11.13 9.49
N GLU A 191 -14.75 -11.73 9.98
CA GLU A 191 -15.79 -11.00 10.71
C GLU A 191 -15.30 -10.61 12.10
N GLY A 192 -14.69 -11.56 12.82
CA GLY A 192 -14.32 -11.40 14.23
C GLY A 192 -15.47 -11.68 15.19
N SER A 193 -15.19 -11.54 16.48
CA SER A 193 -16.20 -11.73 17.52
C SER A 193 -16.62 -10.39 18.12
N GLU A 194 -17.63 -9.79 17.52
CA GLU A 194 -18.32 -8.61 18.04
C GLU A 194 -19.80 -8.88 18.33
N ILE A 195 -20.40 -7.96 19.08
CA ILE A 195 -21.85 -7.93 19.27
C ILE A 195 -22.43 -7.12 18.11
N HIS A 196 -23.27 -7.75 17.31
CA HIS A 196 -23.99 -7.12 16.20
C HIS A 196 -25.48 -7.41 16.31
N MET A 197 -26.26 -6.54 15.69
CA MET A 197 -27.66 -6.81 15.42
C MET A 197 -27.79 -7.93 14.38
N GLY A 198 -28.92 -8.63 14.38
CA GLY A 198 -29.27 -9.57 13.33
C GLY A 198 -29.67 -8.87 12.04
N ASP A 199 -30.11 -9.68 11.07
CA ASP A 199 -30.78 -9.16 9.88
C ASP A 199 -32.11 -8.48 10.25
N LEU A 200 -32.55 -7.52 9.45
CA LEU A 200 -33.81 -6.79 9.60
C LEU A 200 -34.96 -7.49 8.86
N GLY A 201 -34.97 -8.84 8.88
CA GLY A 201 -35.96 -9.66 8.19
C GLY A 201 -35.94 -9.48 6.66
N GLY A 202 -34.76 -9.27 6.07
CA GLY A 202 -34.58 -9.01 4.64
C GLY A 202 -34.79 -7.56 4.20
N ALA A 203 -35.11 -6.64 5.13
CA ALA A 203 -35.11 -5.21 4.83
C ALA A 203 -33.67 -4.68 4.75
N SER A 204 -33.41 -3.75 3.82
CA SER A 204 -32.09 -3.12 3.70
C SER A 204 -31.77 -2.13 4.81
N SER A 205 -32.80 -1.63 5.51
CA SER A 205 -32.69 -0.71 6.65
C SER A 205 -34.00 -0.62 7.42
N ALA A 206 -33.94 -0.18 8.66
CA ALA A 206 -35.06 0.28 9.48
C ALA A 206 -34.74 1.67 10.04
N ARG A 207 -35.74 2.37 10.57
CA ARG A 207 -35.55 3.69 11.18
C ARG A 207 -36.11 3.68 12.60
N ALA A 208 -35.29 4.12 13.55
CA ALA A 208 -35.72 4.37 14.92
C ALA A 208 -35.97 5.87 15.10
N GLU A 209 -37.12 6.22 15.66
CA GLU A 209 -37.50 7.59 15.97
C GLU A 209 -37.35 7.90 17.47
N ASP A 210 -37.22 9.18 17.80
CA ASP A 210 -36.99 9.63 19.18
C ASP A 210 -38.10 9.14 20.11
N GLY A 211 -37.69 8.51 21.22
CA GLY A 211 -38.57 7.97 22.23
C GLY A 211 -39.28 6.66 21.88
N GLU A 212 -39.08 6.08 20.69
CA GLU A 212 -39.61 4.75 20.37
C GLU A 212 -38.97 3.67 21.25
N GLU A 213 -39.76 2.70 21.66
CA GLU A 213 -39.29 1.54 22.43
C GLU A 213 -38.98 0.37 21.49
N TRP A 214 -37.77 -0.17 21.62
CA TRP A 214 -37.24 -1.27 20.84
C TRP A 214 -36.78 -2.40 21.77
N CYS A 215 -37.06 -3.64 21.35
CA CYS A 215 -36.67 -4.84 22.08
C CYS A 215 -35.43 -5.48 21.43
N PHE A 216 -34.33 -5.56 22.17
CA PHE A 216 -33.13 -6.30 21.77
C PHE A 216 -33.15 -7.69 22.41
N THR A 217 -33.10 -8.74 21.60
CA THR A 217 -33.28 -10.12 22.08
C THR A 217 -32.27 -11.09 21.47
N VAL A 218 -31.83 -12.07 22.25
CA VAL A 218 -30.99 -13.18 21.75
C VAL A 218 -31.82 -14.34 21.20
N ARG A 219 -33.16 -14.29 21.34
CA ARG A 219 -34.05 -15.36 20.88
C ARG A 219 -33.98 -15.53 19.37
N LYS A 220 -33.95 -16.78 18.92
CA LYS A 220 -34.06 -17.14 17.50
C LYS A 220 -35.53 -17.26 17.12
N PHE A 221 -35.90 -16.62 16.01
CA PHE A 221 -37.26 -16.67 15.47
C PHE A 221 -37.30 -17.49 14.19
N ASN A 222 -38.28 -18.38 14.07
CA ASN A 222 -38.59 -19.10 12.85
C ASN A 222 -39.69 -18.33 12.08
N GLY A 223 -39.35 -17.15 11.56
CA GLY A 223 -40.30 -16.24 10.91
C GLY A 223 -39.85 -14.78 10.94
N PRO A 224 -40.65 -13.83 10.41
CA PRO A 224 -40.34 -12.41 10.50
C PRO A 224 -40.26 -11.98 11.97
N LEU A 225 -39.32 -11.07 12.26
CA LEU A 225 -39.16 -10.49 13.59
C LEU A 225 -40.45 -9.74 13.99
N PRO A 226 -40.86 -9.77 15.27
CA PRO A 226 -41.91 -8.89 15.76
C PRO A 226 -41.55 -7.42 15.49
N ALA A 227 -42.58 -6.56 15.40
CA ALA A 227 -42.36 -5.13 15.24
C ALA A 227 -41.45 -4.58 16.36
N TYR A 228 -40.58 -3.62 16.01
CA TYR A 228 -39.64 -2.98 16.94
C TYR A 228 -38.76 -3.98 17.72
N THR A 229 -38.42 -5.12 17.11
CA THR A 229 -37.58 -6.15 17.73
C THR A 229 -36.33 -6.40 16.89
N LEU A 230 -35.19 -6.42 17.55
CA LEU A 230 -33.87 -6.65 16.94
C LEU A 230 -33.24 -7.87 17.59
N GLN A 231 -32.76 -8.80 16.76
CA GLN A 231 -31.97 -9.92 17.26
C GLN A 231 -30.55 -9.45 17.58
N VAL A 232 -29.90 -10.02 18.59
CA VAL A 232 -28.49 -9.80 18.92
C VAL A 232 -27.75 -11.14 18.82
N ASN A 233 -26.56 -11.15 18.21
CA ASN A 233 -25.78 -12.36 17.94
C ASN A 233 -25.01 -12.92 19.15
N TYR A 234 -25.14 -12.30 20.33
CA TYR A 234 -24.40 -12.65 21.54
C TYR A 234 -25.34 -13.12 22.65
N GLU A 235 -25.36 -14.43 22.90
CA GLU A 235 -26.25 -15.08 23.88
C GLU A 235 -26.11 -14.50 25.31
N GLY A 236 -24.96 -13.93 25.67
CA GLY A 236 -24.71 -13.32 26.98
C GLY A 236 -25.14 -11.85 27.12
N PHE A 237 -25.87 -11.31 26.14
CA PHE A 237 -26.16 -9.87 26.03
C PHE A 237 -26.96 -9.35 27.23
N ALA A 238 -28.07 -10.01 27.59
CA ALA A 238 -28.96 -9.57 28.68
C ALA A 238 -28.29 -9.62 30.07
N GLU A 239 -27.30 -10.50 30.27
CA GLU A 239 -26.52 -10.58 31.51
C GLU A 239 -25.51 -9.44 31.66
N ASP A 240 -25.02 -8.88 30.55
CA ASP A 240 -23.99 -7.85 30.55
C ASP A 240 -24.56 -6.43 30.62
N VAL A 241 -25.79 -6.27 30.11
CA VAL A 241 -26.55 -5.03 30.13
C VAL A 241 -27.12 -4.73 31.54
N GLN A 242 -27.13 -3.46 31.93
CA GLN A 242 -27.81 -2.92 33.12
C GLN A 242 -28.82 -1.85 32.70
N VAL A 243 -29.84 -1.65 33.55
CA VAL A 243 -30.80 -0.55 33.36
C VAL A 243 -30.06 0.78 33.47
N GLY A 244 -30.35 1.69 32.55
CA GLY A 244 -29.65 2.97 32.38
C GLY A 244 -28.39 2.89 31.52
N ASP A 245 -27.99 1.71 31.04
CA ASP A 245 -26.91 1.63 30.05
C ASP A 245 -27.35 2.23 28.70
N GLU A 246 -26.37 2.74 27.96
CA GLU A 246 -26.55 3.20 26.59
C GLU A 246 -26.13 2.10 25.61
N LEU A 247 -27.04 1.75 24.70
CA LEU A 247 -26.75 0.94 23.52
C LEU A 247 -26.44 1.86 22.34
N VAL A 248 -25.24 1.71 21.79
CA VAL A 248 -24.72 2.54 20.71
C VAL A 248 -24.58 1.69 19.46
N VAL A 249 -25.37 2.00 18.43
CA VAL A 249 -25.37 1.29 17.14
C VAL A 249 -24.42 2.00 16.16
N ASP A 250 -23.54 1.24 15.50
CA ASP A 250 -22.60 1.71 14.46
C ASP A 250 -21.83 3.00 14.84
N GLY A 251 -21.29 3.05 16.06
CA GLY A 251 -20.52 4.20 16.53
C GLY A 251 -21.37 5.45 16.81
N GLY A 252 -22.68 5.28 17.00
CA GLY A 252 -23.60 6.34 17.41
C GLY A 252 -24.51 6.85 16.30
N MET A 253 -24.71 6.08 15.23
CA MET A 253 -25.75 6.38 14.23
C MET A 253 -27.15 6.32 14.85
N VAL A 254 -27.35 5.45 15.84
CA VAL A 254 -28.54 5.37 16.68
C VAL A 254 -28.11 5.08 18.11
N ARG A 255 -28.79 5.68 19.09
CA ARG A 255 -28.58 5.34 20.51
C ARG A 255 -29.88 4.98 21.18
N PHE A 256 -29.78 4.05 22.12
CA PHE A 256 -30.88 3.67 22.98
C PHE A 256 -30.45 3.67 24.44
N GLU A 257 -31.36 4.04 25.33
CA GLU A 257 -31.23 3.87 26.77
C GLU A 257 -31.96 2.60 27.21
N VAL A 258 -31.32 1.74 27.98
CA VAL A 258 -31.91 0.51 28.50
C VAL A 258 -32.89 0.84 29.62
N LEU A 259 -34.17 0.53 29.39
CA LEU A 259 -35.26 0.76 30.35
C LEU A 259 -35.42 -0.40 31.33
N GLU A 260 -35.51 -1.62 30.81
CA GLU A 260 -35.74 -2.82 31.62
C GLU A 260 -35.23 -4.09 30.95
N LYS A 261 -35.14 -5.17 31.73
CA LYS A 261 -34.75 -6.50 31.26
C LYS A 261 -35.81 -7.52 31.64
N VAL A 262 -36.33 -8.22 30.65
CA VAL A 262 -37.37 -9.25 30.81
C VAL A 262 -36.81 -10.59 30.30
N GLY A 263 -36.10 -11.31 31.19
CA GLY A 263 -35.39 -12.52 30.81
C GLY A 263 -34.27 -12.21 29.79
N PRO A 264 -34.24 -12.86 28.61
CA PRO A 264 -33.25 -12.58 27.56
C PRO A 264 -33.57 -11.34 26.71
N ASP A 265 -34.70 -10.67 26.97
CA ASP A 265 -35.20 -9.54 26.19
C ASP A 265 -34.87 -8.23 26.92
N VAL A 266 -34.22 -7.30 26.22
CA VAL A 266 -33.79 -5.99 26.75
C VAL A 266 -34.64 -4.91 26.08
N GLN A 267 -35.45 -4.20 26.86
CA GLN A 267 -36.27 -3.10 26.38
C GLN A 267 -35.50 -1.80 26.46
N CYS A 268 -35.44 -1.08 25.35
CA CYS A 268 -34.64 0.11 25.20
C CYS A 268 -35.45 1.23 24.57
N LYS A 269 -35.21 2.47 24.97
CA LYS A 269 -35.82 3.66 24.39
C LYS A 269 -34.83 4.37 23.48
N CYS A 270 -35.22 4.68 22.25
CA CYS A 270 -34.38 5.46 21.35
C CYS A 270 -34.16 6.87 21.92
N THR A 271 -32.90 7.26 22.09
CA THR A 271 -32.48 8.57 22.58
C THR A 271 -31.90 9.43 21.48
N ASP A 272 -31.18 8.82 20.53
CA ASP A 272 -30.71 9.48 19.31
C ASP A 272 -31.30 8.74 18.09
N PRO A 273 -32.27 9.33 17.38
CA PRO A 273 -32.92 8.69 16.24
C PRO A 273 -32.00 8.55 15.03
N GLY A 274 -32.22 7.51 14.24
CA GLY A 274 -31.43 7.28 13.05
C GLY A 274 -31.79 5.99 12.31
N ILE A 275 -30.93 5.62 11.37
CA ILE A 275 -31.12 4.45 10.51
C ILE A 275 -30.40 3.25 11.14
N LEU A 276 -31.12 2.15 11.26
CA LEU A 276 -30.59 0.85 11.64
C LEU A 276 -30.31 0.05 10.36
N LEU A 277 -29.10 -0.49 10.25
CA LEU A 277 -28.70 -1.36 9.15
C LEU A 277 -28.60 -2.82 9.61
N PRO A 278 -28.80 -3.80 8.70
CA PRO A 278 -28.58 -5.21 9.02
C PRO A 278 -27.14 -5.46 9.47
N CYS A 279 -26.95 -6.35 10.45
CA CYS A 279 -25.63 -6.74 10.97
C CYS A 279 -24.79 -5.57 11.54
N ALA A 280 -25.43 -4.46 11.91
CA ALA A 280 -24.76 -3.30 12.48
C ALA A 280 -24.21 -3.58 13.89
N ASN A 281 -23.08 -2.96 14.19
CA ASN A 281 -22.32 -3.17 15.41
C ASN A 281 -23.03 -2.56 16.62
N LEU A 282 -23.01 -3.25 17.75
CA LEU A 282 -23.68 -2.86 18.97
C LEU A 282 -22.69 -2.74 20.12
N ASN A 283 -22.55 -1.53 20.65
CA ASN A 283 -21.67 -1.23 21.77
C ASN A 283 -22.48 -0.87 23.02
N LEU A 284 -22.00 -1.31 24.19
CA LEU A 284 -22.62 -1.03 25.48
C LEU A 284 -21.79 0.01 26.24
N TRP A 285 -22.41 1.11 26.65
CA TRP A 285 -21.80 2.20 27.40
C TRP A 285 -22.50 2.38 28.75
N ARG A 286 -21.72 2.65 29.79
CA ARG A 286 -22.19 2.92 31.16
C ARG A 286 -21.38 4.05 31.76
N ASP A 287 -22.08 5.07 32.25
CA ASP A 287 -21.47 6.25 32.87
C ASP A 287 -20.38 6.91 31.99
N GLY A 288 -20.59 6.91 30.66
CA GLY A 288 -19.62 7.44 29.69
C GLY A 288 -18.39 6.56 29.44
N PHE A 289 -18.41 5.29 29.85
CA PHE A 289 -17.35 4.32 29.58
C PHE A 289 -17.89 3.07 28.87
N LEU A 290 -17.14 2.56 27.90
CA LEU A 290 -17.45 1.29 27.24
C LEU A 290 -17.43 0.13 28.25
N VAL A 291 -18.53 -0.62 28.33
CA VAL A 291 -18.67 -1.80 29.20
C VAL A 291 -17.98 -3.00 28.56
N ARG A 292 -16.91 -3.50 29.20
CA ARG A 292 -16.07 -4.59 28.66
C ARG A 292 -16.24 -5.95 29.36
N LYS A 293 -17.05 -6.04 30.42
CA LYS A 293 -16.93 -7.09 31.46
C LYS A 293 -17.02 -8.55 30.96
N LYS A 294 -17.73 -8.87 29.86
CA LYS A 294 -17.64 -10.20 29.22
C LYS A 294 -17.38 -10.21 27.71
N ASN A 295 -17.20 -9.06 27.04
CA ASN A 295 -16.59 -9.04 25.70
C ASN A 295 -15.15 -9.59 25.71
N VAL A 296 -14.50 -9.63 26.89
CA VAL A 296 -13.22 -10.30 27.12
C VAL A 296 -13.30 -11.83 26.91
N THR A 297 -14.47 -12.46 27.13
CA THR A 297 -14.62 -13.91 26.94
C THR A 297 -14.89 -14.32 25.49
N LEU A 298 -15.22 -13.39 24.60
CA LEU A 298 -15.33 -13.70 23.18
C LEU A 298 -13.94 -13.97 22.60
N PRO A 299 -13.71 -15.14 21.96
CA PRO A 299 -12.43 -15.45 21.34
C PRO A 299 -12.14 -14.44 20.24
N THR A 300 -10.89 -14.00 20.08
CA THR A 300 -10.53 -13.09 18.97
C THR A 300 -10.84 -13.67 17.60
N ILE A 301 -10.67 -14.99 17.43
CA ILE A 301 -11.03 -15.71 16.20
C ILE A 301 -12.23 -16.61 16.50
N SER A 302 -13.37 -16.29 15.92
CA SER A 302 -14.62 -17.03 16.13
C SER A 302 -14.57 -18.41 15.44
N SER A 303 -15.54 -19.28 15.75
CA SER A 303 -15.66 -20.57 15.04
C SER A 303 -15.93 -20.37 13.54
N LYS A 304 -16.67 -19.33 13.16
CA LYS A 304 -16.91 -18.98 11.76
C LYS A 304 -15.61 -18.51 11.10
N ASP A 305 -14.85 -17.64 11.77
CA ASP A 305 -13.59 -17.13 11.23
C ASP A 305 -12.59 -18.25 10.92
N TRP A 306 -12.52 -19.31 11.74
CA TRP A 306 -11.67 -20.47 11.43
C TRP A 306 -12.08 -21.17 10.12
N VAL A 307 -13.37 -21.27 9.83
CA VAL A 307 -13.88 -21.80 8.55
C VAL A 307 -13.52 -20.86 7.39
N ASP A 308 -13.66 -19.54 7.60
CA ASP A 308 -13.28 -18.52 6.61
C ASP A 308 -11.76 -18.50 6.35
N ILE A 309 -10.94 -18.74 7.39
CA ILE A 309 -9.48 -18.86 7.30
C ILE A 309 -9.08 -20.12 6.53
N ASP A 310 -9.70 -21.27 6.80
CA ASP A 310 -9.43 -22.50 6.04
C ASP A 310 -9.81 -22.34 4.56
N PHE A 311 -10.94 -21.71 4.28
CA PHE A 311 -11.31 -21.30 2.93
C PHE A 311 -10.24 -20.40 2.30
N SER A 312 -9.79 -19.36 3.00
CA SER A 312 -8.76 -18.42 2.55
C SER A 312 -7.44 -19.12 2.19
N ILE A 313 -7.02 -20.08 3.02
CA ILE A 313 -5.82 -20.89 2.79
C ILE A 313 -6.01 -21.77 1.55
N SER A 314 -7.16 -22.44 1.43
CA SER A 314 -7.47 -23.34 0.32
C SER A 314 -7.53 -22.62 -1.03
N GLU A 315 -8.10 -21.41 -1.04
CA GLU A 315 -8.09 -20.56 -2.22
C GLU A 315 -6.67 -20.07 -2.48
N GLY A 316 -5.86 -19.87 -1.46
CA GLY A 316 -4.56 -19.25 -1.61
C GLY A 316 -4.76 -17.78 -1.95
N VAL A 317 -5.20 -17.04 -0.94
CA VAL A 317 -5.18 -15.58 -0.95
C VAL A 317 -3.79 -15.06 -0.58
N ASP A 318 -3.56 -13.77 -0.72
CA ASP A 318 -2.26 -13.17 -0.41
C ASP A 318 -2.21 -12.62 1.02
N PHE A 319 -3.38 -12.20 1.54
CA PHE A 319 -3.52 -11.67 2.90
C PHE A 319 -4.80 -12.18 3.60
N ILE A 320 -4.72 -12.33 4.92
CA ILE A 320 -5.85 -12.51 5.83
C ILE A 320 -5.80 -11.38 6.84
N ALA A 321 -6.82 -10.53 6.86
CA ALA A 321 -7.03 -9.51 7.88
C ALA A 321 -7.92 -10.08 9.00
N VAL A 322 -7.49 -9.91 10.25
CA VAL A 322 -8.15 -10.44 11.44
C VAL A 322 -8.73 -9.31 12.25
N SER A 323 -10.02 -9.40 12.56
CA SER A 323 -10.76 -8.41 13.34
C SER A 323 -10.54 -8.57 14.85
N PHE A 324 -10.75 -7.51 15.61
CA PHE A 324 -10.75 -7.46 17.08
C PHE A 324 -9.55 -8.15 17.72
N VAL A 325 -8.36 -7.81 17.21
CA VAL A 325 -7.11 -8.39 17.71
C VAL A 325 -6.82 -7.81 19.08
N LYS A 326 -6.92 -8.66 20.11
CA LYS A 326 -6.74 -8.27 21.51
C LYS A 326 -5.31 -8.53 21.98
N SER A 327 -4.64 -9.56 21.46
CA SER A 327 -3.32 -9.98 21.94
C SER A 327 -2.36 -10.37 20.80
N PRO A 328 -1.04 -10.27 21.01
CA PRO A 328 -0.06 -10.80 20.07
C PRO A 328 -0.10 -12.33 19.96
N GLU A 329 -0.56 -13.03 20.99
CA GLU A 329 -0.68 -14.48 21.00
C GLU A 329 -1.69 -14.98 19.95
N ASP A 330 -2.80 -14.28 19.76
CA ASP A 330 -3.82 -14.61 18.74
C ASP A 330 -3.19 -14.60 17.33
N ILE A 331 -2.40 -13.57 17.04
CA ILE A 331 -1.71 -13.43 15.75
C ILE A 331 -0.62 -14.49 15.57
N LYS A 332 0.18 -14.76 16.61
CA LYS A 332 1.20 -15.83 16.55
C LYS A 332 0.54 -17.18 16.25
N HIS A 333 -0.54 -17.50 16.95
CA HIS A 333 -1.27 -18.74 16.78
C HIS A 333 -1.82 -18.87 15.35
N LEU A 334 -2.48 -17.83 14.83
CA LEU A 334 -2.97 -17.84 13.46
C LEU A 334 -1.84 -18.00 12.45
N LYS A 335 -0.72 -17.29 12.61
CA LYS A 335 0.42 -17.42 11.70
C LYS A 335 1.02 -18.82 11.70
N SER A 336 1.14 -19.45 12.87
CA SER A 336 1.55 -20.85 12.97
C SER A 336 0.55 -21.79 12.28
N TYR A 337 -0.76 -21.56 12.48
CA TYR A 337 -1.83 -22.34 11.85
C TYR A 337 -1.78 -22.26 10.31
N VAL A 338 -1.69 -21.04 9.78
CA VAL A 338 -1.59 -20.75 8.33
C VAL A 338 -0.32 -21.38 7.76
N SER A 339 0.84 -21.13 8.39
CA SER A 339 2.13 -21.65 7.89
C SER A 339 2.18 -23.17 7.84
N ALA A 340 1.54 -23.85 8.81
CA ALA A 340 1.47 -25.32 8.83
C ALA A 340 0.60 -25.89 7.69
N ARG A 341 -0.40 -25.14 7.21
CA ARG A 341 -1.34 -25.57 6.16
C ARG A 341 -0.98 -25.07 4.77
N SER A 342 -0.14 -24.05 4.66
CA SER A 342 0.37 -23.53 3.40
C SER A 342 1.91 -23.46 3.37
N PRO A 343 2.63 -24.60 3.50
CA PRO A 343 4.10 -24.59 3.60
C PRO A 343 4.79 -23.96 2.38
N ASP A 344 4.18 -24.10 1.19
CA ASP A 344 4.73 -23.62 -0.07
C ASP A 344 4.30 -22.20 -0.42
N ARG A 345 3.43 -21.58 0.41
CA ARG A 345 2.89 -20.25 0.15
C ARG A 345 2.90 -19.39 1.41
N SER A 346 3.43 -18.19 1.26
CA SER A 346 3.34 -17.20 2.32
C SER A 346 2.05 -16.39 2.18
N ILE A 347 1.20 -16.42 3.20
CA ILE A 347 0.01 -15.58 3.34
C ILE A 347 0.29 -14.58 4.47
N GLY A 348 0.11 -13.29 4.21
CA GLY A 348 0.33 -12.25 5.20
C GLY A 348 -0.85 -12.14 6.17
N VAL A 349 -0.58 -12.05 7.48
CA VAL A 349 -1.61 -11.78 8.48
C VAL A 349 -1.61 -10.30 8.86
N ILE A 350 -2.74 -9.63 8.62
CA ILE A 350 -2.95 -8.21 8.93
C ILE A 350 -3.80 -8.10 10.20
N ALA A 351 -3.27 -7.48 11.25
CA ALA A 351 -4.03 -7.25 12.47
C ALA A 351 -4.86 -5.96 12.35
N LYS A 352 -6.17 -6.04 12.58
CA LYS A 352 -7.03 -4.85 12.62
C LYS A 352 -7.01 -4.27 14.04
N VAL A 353 -6.70 -2.98 14.12
CA VAL A 353 -6.73 -2.20 15.35
C VAL A 353 -8.08 -1.50 15.38
N GLU A 354 -8.99 -2.06 16.18
CA GLU A 354 -10.41 -1.72 16.20
C GLU A 354 -10.91 -1.29 17.57
N ASP A 355 -10.20 -1.63 18.65
CA ASP A 355 -10.66 -1.35 20.00
C ASP A 355 -9.52 -0.88 20.91
N GLY A 356 -9.90 -0.47 22.13
CA GLY A 356 -8.93 -0.06 23.13
C GLY A 356 -8.04 -1.19 23.67
N ASP A 357 -8.39 -2.46 23.48
CA ASP A 357 -7.55 -3.60 23.88
C ASP A 357 -6.37 -3.74 22.91
N SER A 358 -6.64 -3.63 21.60
CA SER A 358 -5.63 -3.52 20.54
C SER A 358 -4.65 -2.38 20.84
N LEU A 359 -5.15 -1.21 21.26
CA LEU A 359 -4.29 -0.06 21.58
C LEU A 359 -3.35 -0.32 22.77
N ARG A 360 -3.82 -1.00 23.82
CA ARG A 360 -2.97 -1.32 24.98
C ARG A 360 -1.85 -2.32 24.65
N ASN A 361 -2.11 -3.22 23.70
CA ASN A 361 -1.17 -4.26 23.27
C ASN A 361 -0.50 -3.95 21.92
N LEU A 362 -0.61 -2.70 21.44
CA LEU A 362 -0.29 -2.30 20.08
C LEU A 362 1.11 -2.72 19.64
N ASP A 363 2.13 -2.40 20.43
CA ASP A 363 3.53 -2.73 20.13
C ASP A 363 3.75 -4.24 19.97
N GLY A 364 3.13 -5.05 20.84
CA GLY A 364 3.20 -6.51 20.78
C GLY A 364 2.54 -7.04 19.51
N ILE A 365 1.34 -6.55 19.20
CA ILE A 365 0.55 -6.94 18.02
C ILE A 365 1.29 -6.59 16.73
N ILE A 366 1.82 -5.36 16.62
CA ILE A 366 2.57 -4.91 15.44
C ILE A 366 3.77 -5.84 15.18
N ARG A 367 4.56 -6.16 16.20
CA ARG A 367 5.79 -6.97 16.05
C ARG A 367 5.53 -8.33 15.40
N VAL A 368 4.45 -8.98 15.77
CA VAL A 368 4.13 -10.35 15.34
C VAL A 368 3.34 -10.41 14.03
N SER A 369 2.62 -9.33 13.69
CA SER A 369 1.82 -9.22 12.47
C SER A 369 2.68 -9.04 11.22
N ASP A 370 2.12 -9.32 10.04
CA ASP A 370 2.75 -8.97 8.76
C ASP A 370 2.39 -7.56 8.28
N GLY A 371 1.38 -6.95 8.89
CA GLY A 371 0.94 -5.58 8.72
C GLY A 371 -0.20 -5.26 9.67
N VAL A 372 -0.64 -4.00 9.69
CA VAL A 372 -1.74 -3.54 10.53
C VAL A 372 -2.76 -2.77 9.69
N MET A 373 -4.03 -2.82 10.09
CA MET A 373 -5.09 -2.00 9.53
C MET A 373 -5.71 -1.14 10.64
N VAL A 374 -5.68 0.17 10.47
CA VAL A 374 -6.38 1.12 11.34
C VAL A 374 -7.82 1.21 10.86
N ALA A 375 -8.73 0.51 11.55
CA ALA A 375 -10.14 0.44 11.19
C ALA A 375 -10.92 1.51 11.97
N ARG A 376 -11.01 2.70 11.36
CA ARG A 376 -11.42 3.93 12.06
C ARG A 376 -12.87 3.94 12.52
N GLY A 377 -13.76 3.27 11.77
CA GLY A 377 -15.17 3.15 12.14
C GLY A 377 -15.33 2.46 13.50
N ASN A 378 -14.80 1.24 13.62
CA ASN A 378 -14.83 0.49 14.88
C ASN A 378 -14.01 1.18 15.97
N LEU A 379 -12.80 1.66 15.64
CA LEU A 379 -11.97 2.36 16.62
C LEU A 379 -12.68 3.58 17.21
N GLY A 380 -13.33 4.41 16.39
CA GLY A 380 -14.10 5.57 16.82
C GLY A 380 -15.36 5.25 17.62
N ALA A 381 -15.84 4.01 17.59
CA ALA A 381 -16.89 3.52 18.48
C ALA A 381 -16.37 3.11 19.87
N HIS A 382 -15.05 2.89 20.01
CA HIS A 382 -14.41 2.41 21.25
C HIS A 382 -13.58 3.48 21.98
N ILE A 383 -13.23 4.57 21.31
CA ILE A 383 -12.50 5.71 21.88
C ILE A 383 -13.21 7.03 21.52
N PRO A 384 -13.02 8.12 22.27
CA PRO A 384 -13.59 9.42 21.93
C PRO A 384 -13.19 9.85 20.51
N LEU A 385 -14.16 10.35 19.74
CA LEU A 385 -14.00 10.65 18.31
C LEU A 385 -12.85 11.62 18.02
N GLU A 386 -12.61 12.57 18.94
CA GLU A 386 -11.54 13.57 18.82
C GLU A 386 -10.14 12.96 18.99
N GLN A 387 -10.03 11.76 19.56
CA GLN A 387 -8.75 11.06 19.74
C GLN A 387 -8.36 10.26 18.50
N VAL A 388 -9.32 9.84 17.66
CA VAL A 388 -9.10 8.97 16.50
C VAL A 388 -7.98 9.47 15.58
N PRO A 389 -7.91 10.77 15.19
CA PRO A 389 -6.84 11.24 14.31
C PRO A 389 -5.44 11.09 14.93
N SER A 390 -5.29 11.38 16.22
CA SER A 390 -4.02 11.28 16.93
C SER A 390 -3.58 9.82 17.14
N VAL A 391 -4.54 8.93 17.39
CA VAL A 391 -4.27 7.50 17.56
C VAL A 391 -3.89 6.86 16.22
N GLN A 392 -4.55 7.24 15.12
CA GLN A 392 -4.16 6.82 13.77
C GLN A 392 -2.69 7.16 13.49
N GLU A 393 -2.29 8.40 13.72
CA GLU A 393 -0.90 8.85 13.53
C GLU A 393 0.08 8.03 14.37
N ALA A 394 -0.24 7.82 15.65
CA ALA A 394 0.57 7.00 16.54
C ALA A 394 0.73 5.54 16.06
N ILE A 395 -0.35 4.93 15.55
CA ILE A 395 -0.31 3.56 15.01
C ILE A 395 0.56 3.52 13.74
N VAL A 396 0.37 4.48 12.82
CA VAL A 396 1.15 4.55 11.57
C VAL A 396 2.64 4.69 11.88
N ASP A 397 2.98 5.58 12.81
CA ASP A 397 4.36 5.76 13.26
C ASP A 397 4.95 4.51 13.93
N ALA A 398 4.18 3.84 14.79
CA ALA A 398 4.62 2.60 15.43
C ALA A 398 4.88 1.49 14.39
N CYS A 399 3.99 1.33 13.41
CA CYS A 399 4.15 0.37 12.32
C CYS A 399 5.41 0.64 11.51
N ARG A 400 5.65 1.91 11.13
CA ARG A 400 6.87 2.32 10.44
C ARG A 400 8.12 2.09 11.29
N LYS A 401 8.10 2.44 12.58
CA LYS A 401 9.20 2.19 13.51
C LYS A 401 9.53 0.70 13.63
N LEU A 402 8.55 -0.19 13.42
CA LEU A 402 8.70 -1.65 13.50
C LEU A 402 8.77 -2.37 12.15
N ASN A 403 8.94 -1.63 11.04
CA ASN A 403 9.01 -2.17 9.68
C ASN A 403 7.79 -3.03 9.30
N LYS A 404 6.59 -2.54 9.63
CA LYS A 404 5.32 -3.17 9.29
C LYS A 404 4.50 -2.23 8.41
N PRO A 405 3.93 -2.70 7.30
CA PRO A 405 3.02 -1.90 6.52
C PRO A 405 1.73 -1.63 7.28
N VAL A 406 1.15 -0.45 7.04
CA VAL A 406 -0.10 -0.02 7.67
C VAL A 406 -1.12 0.44 6.64
N ILE A 407 -2.36 -0.03 6.80
CA ILE A 407 -3.53 0.34 6.00
C ILE A 407 -4.39 1.29 6.84
N VAL A 408 -4.77 2.44 6.28
CA VAL A 408 -5.81 3.29 6.89
C VAL A 408 -7.14 2.99 6.20
N ALA A 409 -8.12 2.60 7.00
CA ALA A 409 -9.40 2.04 6.55
C ALA A 409 -10.62 2.78 7.10
N SER A 410 -11.72 2.68 6.33
CA SER A 410 -13.06 3.22 6.60
C SER A 410 -13.16 4.74 6.57
N GLN A 411 -14.33 5.28 6.19
CA GLN A 411 -14.68 6.71 6.27
C GLN A 411 -13.71 7.67 5.53
N LEU A 412 -13.07 7.22 4.45
CA LEU A 412 -12.19 8.09 3.66
C LEU A 412 -12.96 8.87 2.60
N LEU A 413 -13.96 8.26 1.96
CA LEU A 413 -14.78 8.85 0.91
C LEU A 413 -16.26 8.47 1.07
N GLU A 414 -16.75 8.40 2.30
CA GLU A 414 -18.11 7.91 2.64
C GLU A 414 -19.20 8.60 1.81
N SER A 415 -19.10 9.91 1.57
CA SER A 415 -20.06 10.64 0.75
C SER A 415 -20.13 10.11 -0.68
N MET A 416 -19.08 9.43 -1.17
CA MET A 416 -19.03 8.88 -2.52
C MET A 416 -19.76 7.54 -2.70
N VAL A 417 -20.32 6.99 -1.63
CA VAL A 417 -21.34 5.93 -1.73
C VAL A 417 -22.52 6.45 -2.56
N GLU A 418 -22.97 7.68 -2.30
CA GLU A 418 -24.10 8.30 -2.98
C GLU A 418 -23.69 9.33 -4.05
N TYR A 419 -22.67 10.14 -3.77
CA TYR A 419 -22.33 11.30 -4.59
C TYR A 419 -21.08 11.09 -5.46
N PRO A 420 -21.02 11.64 -6.68
CA PRO A 420 -19.89 11.42 -7.58
C PRO A 420 -18.62 12.17 -7.19
N THR A 421 -18.68 13.04 -6.18
CA THR A 421 -17.61 13.94 -5.77
C THR A 421 -17.53 13.92 -4.24
N PRO A 422 -16.32 13.85 -3.65
CA PRO A 422 -16.17 13.89 -2.22
C PRO A 422 -16.35 15.30 -1.65
N THR A 423 -16.53 15.36 -0.34
CA THR A 423 -16.41 16.59 0.43
C THR A 423 -14.95 17.05 0.52
N ARG A 424 -14.76 18.33 0.85
CA ARG A 424 -13.42 18.87 1.12
C ARG A 424 -12.80 18.29 2.38
N ALA A 425 -13.63 17.89 3.35
CA ALA A 425 -13.19 17.29 4.60
C ALA A 425 -12.57 15.90 4.35
N GLU A 426 -13.21 15.07 3.52
CA GLU A 426 -12.68 13.76 3.11
C GLU A 426 -11.36 13.89 2.33
N VAL A 427 -11.27 14.86 1.42
CA VAL A 427 -10.00 15.13 0.71
C VAL A 427 -8.89 15.53 1.70
N ALA A 428 -9.20 16.35 2.71
CA ALA A 428 -8.24 16.72 3.75
C ALA A 428 -7.83 15.52 4.62
N ASP A 429 -8.77 14.63 4.94
CA ASP A 429 -8.51 13.40 5.70
C ASP A 429 -7.58 12.44 4.94
N ILE A 430 -7.86 12.16 3.67
CA ILE A 430 -6.95 11.41 2.78
C ILE A 430 -5.58 12.07 2.72
N SER A 431 -5.56 13.40 2.60
CA SER A 431 -4.31 14.15 2.53
C SER A 431 -3.46 13.96 3.79
N ASN A 432 -4.10 13.96 4.96
CA ASN A 432 -3.44 13.71 6.24
C ASN A 432 -2.94 12.27 6.35
N ALA A 433 -3.73 11.26 5.95
CA ALA A 433 -3.31 9.86 5.99
C ALA A 433 -2.07 9.61 5.11
N VAL A 434 -1.99 10.24 3.93
CA VAL A 434 -0.79 10.17 3.06
C VAL A 434 0.40 10.91 3.68
N ARG A 435 0.19 12.09 4.28
CA ARG A 435 1.25 12.85 4.97
C ARG A 435 1.78 12.14 6.21
N GLN A 436 0.94 11.39 6.92
CA GLN A 436 1.33 10.50 8.00
C GLN A 436 2.11 9.27 7.50
N GLN A 437 2.24 9.11 6.18
CA GLN A 437 3.04 8.09 5.52
C GLN A 437 2.47 6.68 5.69
N ALA A 438 1.14 6.53 5.67
CA ALA A 438 0.48 5.22 5.57
C ALA A 438 0.93 4.48 4.31
N ASP A 439 1.02 3.14 4.36
CA ASP A 439 1.39 2.34 3.19
C ASP A 439 0.24 2.23 2.20
N ALA A 440 -0.98 2.07 2.71
CA ALA A 440 -2.17 1.94 1.90
C ALA A 440 -3.39 2.68 2.46
N LEU A 441 -4.29 3.05 1.55
CA LEU A 441 -5.61 3.57 1.85
C LEU A 441 -6.68 2.59 1.35
N MET A 442 -7.78 2.44 2.09
CA MET A 442 -8.80 1.43 1.80
C MET A 442 -10.21 2.01 1.63
N LEU A 443 -10.84 1.68 0.51
CA LEU A 443 -12.28 1.87 0.28
C LEU A 443 -13.07 0.68 0.84
N SER A 444 -14.18 0.99 1.50
CA SER A 444 -15.11 0.06 2.12
C SER A 444 -16.45 0.06 1.35
N GLY A 445 -17.48 0.74 1.86
CA GLY A 445 -18.78 0.83 1.20
C GLY A 445 -18.70 1.55 -0.15
N GLU A 446 -17.77 2.50 -0.30
CA GLU A 446 -17.60 3.32 -1.49
C GLU A 446 -17.37 2.48 -2.76
N SER A 447 -16.58 1.42 -2.64
CA SER A 447 -16.32 0.49 -3.74
C SER A 447 -17.27 -0.71 -3.74
N ALA A 448 -17.64 -1.22 -2.56
CA ALA A 448 -18.40 -2.46 -2.45
C ALA A 448 -19.86 -2.31 -2.94
N MET A 449 -20.51 -1.20 -2.58
CA MET A 449 -21.94 -0.98 -2.84
C MET A 449 -22.29 0.43 -3.33
N GLY A 450 -21.31 1.34 -3.35
CA GLY A 450 -21.50 2.72 -3.80
C GLY A 450 -21.85 2.84 -5.29
N LEU A 451 -22.44 3.98 -5.65
CA LEU A 451 -22.82 4.31 -7.03
C LEU A 451 -21.62 4.67 -7.91
N HIS A 452 -20.45 4.95 -7.30
CA HIS A 452 -19.29 5.52 -7.98
C HIS A 452 -17.95 4.85 -7.62
N PRO A 453 -17.85 3.50 -7.65
CA PRO A 453 -16.68 2.77 -7.14
C PRO A 453 -15.39 3.15 -7.88
N LYS A 454 -15.46 3.26 -9.22
CA LYS A 454 -14.33 3.68 -10.06
C LYS A 454 -13.82 5.08 -9.71
N LYS A 455 -14.74 6.04 -9.55
CA LYS A 455 -14.39 7.44 -9.24
C LYS A 455 -13.78 7.56 -7.86
N ALA A 456 -14.26 6.80 -6.88
CA ALA A 456 -13.69 6.78 -5.54
C ALA A 456 -12.21 6.35 -5.56
N VAL A 457 -11.87 5.31 -6.35
CA VAL A 457 -10.47 4.90 -6.55
C VAL A 457 -9.65 5.99 -7.23
N GLU A 458 -10.20 6.63 -8.27
CA GLU A 458 -9.53 7.73 -8.98
C GLU A 458 -9.24 8.92 -8.06
N VAL A 459 -10.17 9.27 -7.16
CA VAL A 459 -9.97 10.31 -6.16
C VAL A 459 -8.84 9.94 -5.21
N LEU A 460 -8.84 8.74 -4.62
CA LEU A 460 -7.73 8.29 -3.76
C LEU A 460 -6.39 8.37 -4.50
N ARG A 461 -6.36 7.94 -5.77
CA ARG A 461 -5.15 7.98 -6.61
C ARG A 461 -4.65 9.41 -6.83
N ILE A 462 -5.53 10.33 -7.24
CA ILE A 462 -5.17 11.72 -7.57
C ILE A 462 -4.70 12.47 -6.32
N VAL A 463 -5.43 12.34 -5.21
CA VAL A 463 -5.06 13.00 -3.95
C VAL A 463 -3.71 12.47 -3.45
N SER A 464 -3.52 11.14 -3.44
CA SER A 464 -2.25 10.53 -3.02
C SER A 464 -1.07 11.02 -3.87
N LEU A 465 -1.21 11.02 -5.20
CA LEU A 465 -0.18 11.52 -6.12
C LEU A 465 0.19 12.98 -5.84
N ARG A 466 -0.82 13.85 -5.66
CA ARG A 466 -0.58 15.27 -5.38
C ARG A 466 0.11 15.48 -4.03
N MET A 467 -0.28 14.74 -3.00
CA MET A 467 0.32 14.84 -1.67
C MET A 467 1.75 14.30 -1.63
N GLU A 468 2.01 13.18 -2.30
CA GLU A 468 3.38 12.65 -2.46
C GLU A 468 4.28 13.63 -3.22
N GLN A 469 3.75 14.30 -4.25
CA GLN A 469 4.47 15.36 -4.95
C GLN A 469 4.75 16.55 -4.03
N TRP A 470 3.74 17.00 -3.29
CA TRP A 470 3.89 18.12 -2.36
C TRP A 470 4.93 17.82 -1.27
N GLY A 471 4.94 16.60 -0.72
CA GLY A 471 5.96 16.19 0.25
C GLY A 471 7.39 16.26 -0.30
N ARG A 472 7.59 15.97 -1.59
CA ARG A 472 8.90 16.14 -2.26
C ARG A 472 9.26 17.62 -2.46
N GLU A 473 8.27 18.46 -2.77
CA GLU A 473 8.45 19.90 -2.98
C GLU A 473 8.85 20.64 -1.69
N GLU A 474 8.33 20.20 -0.54
CA GLU A 474 8.63 20.83 0.76
C GLU A 474 10.07 20.60 1.25
N THR A 475 10.89 19.80 0.55
CA THR A 475 12.29 19.50 0.96
C THR A 475 12.37 19.00 2.41
N HIS A 476 11.40 18.21 2.87
CA HIS A 476 11.43 17.59 4.20
C HIS A 476 12.50 16.48 4.24
N HIS A 477 13.76 16.89 4.40
CA HIS A 477 14.86 16.04 4.86
C HIS A 477 14.87 15.87 6.38
N ASP A 478 13.79 16.23 7.07
CA ASP A 478 13.58 15.92 8.48
C ASP A 478 13.31 14.43 8.59
N LYS A 479 14.42 13.68 8.60
CA LYS A 479 14.42 12.25 8.82
C LYS A 479 13.88 12.01 10.22
N VAL A 480 12.69 11.40 10.29
CA VAL A 480 12.34 10.64 11.48
C VAL A 480 13.48 9.65 11.71
N SER A 481 14.16 9.79 12.85
CA SER A 481 15.18 8.83 13.27
C SER A 481 14.48 7.49 13.48
N LEU A 482 14.66 6.58 12.53
CA LEU A 482 14.08 5.24 12.63
C LEU A 482 14.87 4.44 13.67
N PRO A 483 14.19 3.83 14.67
CA PRO A 483 14.87 3.01 15.65
C PRO A 483 15.42 1.74 15.00
N GLU A 484 16.47 1.18 15.56
CA GLU A 484 16.98 -0.11 15.13
C GLU A 484 16.00 -1.23 15.52
N ILE A 485 15.69 -2.14 14.60
CA ILE A 485 14.74 -3.24 14.85
C ILE A 485 15.48 -4.57 15.06
N SER A 486 16.58 -4.76 14.34
CA SER A 486 17.22 -6.06 14.18
C SER A 486 17.95 -6.52 15.44
N GLN A 487 17.69 -7.76 15.86
CA GLN A 487 18.38 -8.39 17.01
C GLN A 487 19.58 -9.26 16.59
N SER A 488 19.64 -9.71 15.33
CA SER A 488 20.79 -10.45 14.78
C SER A 488 21.69 -9.55 13.95
N ASP A 489 22.99 -9.86 13.92
CA ASP A 489 23.97 -9.08 13.18
C ASP A 489 23.68 -9.05 11.67
N THR A 490 23.24 -10.17 11.08
CA THR A 490 22.90 -10.24 9.64
C THR A 490 21.68 -9.39 9.28
N ALA A 491 20.65 -9.37 10.12
CA ALA A 491 19.48 -8.52 9.92
C ALA A 491 19.85 -7.03 10.10
N ARG A 492 20.70 -6.73 11.08
CA ARG A 492 21.23 -5.39 11.32
C ARG A 492 22.03 -4.87 10.12
N THR A 493 22.88 -5.70 9.51
CA THR A 493 23.61 -5.32 8.29
C THR A 493 22.65 -4.97 7.16
N SER A 494 21.63 -5.82 6.93
CA SER A 494 20.61 -5.59 5.89
C SER A 494 19.85 -4.28 6.13
N GLU A 495 19.44 -4.04 7.39
CA GLU A 495 18.76 -2.82 7.83
C GLU A 495 19.61 -1.57 7.57
N GLN A 496 20.88 -1.57 7.99
CA GLN A 496 21.76 -0.42 7.80
C GLN A 496 22.08 -0.17 6.31
N ILE A 497 22.24 -1.22 5.51
CA ILE A 497 22.44 -1.09 4.06
C ILE A 497 21.22 -0.44 3.41
N CYS A 498 20.01 -0.88 3.73
CA CYS A 498 18.78 -0.28 3.20
C CYS A 498 18.61 1.17 3.65
N ASN A 499 18.88 1.46 4.94
CA ASN A 499 18.82 2.82 5.47
C ASN A 499 19.80 3.75 4.74
N VAL A 500 21.05 3.34 4.56
CA VAL A 500 22.07 4.13 3.86
C VAL A 500 21.75 4.26 2.36
N ALA A 501 21.27 3.19 1.72
CA ALA A 501 20.89 3.23 0.30
C ALA A 501 19.76 4.23 0.04
N ALA A 502 18.73 4.27 0.88
CA ALA A 502 17.66 5.27 0.78
C ALA A 502 18.21 6.70 0.95
N GLN A 503 19.16 6.90 1.87
CA GLN A 503 19.80 8.21 2.06
C GLN A 503 20.66 8.62 0.87
N ILE A 504 21.41 7.70 0.28
CA ILE A 504 22.20 7.94 -0.93
C ILE A 504 21.26 8.29 -2.08
N ALA A 505 20.19 7.53 -2.28
CA ALA A 505 19.21 7.76 -3.34
C ALA A 505 18.60 9.17 -3.24
N ASN A 506 18.17 9.59 -2.06
CA ASN A 506 17.62 10.93 -1.86
C ASN A 506 18.67 12.03 -2.09
N LYS A 507 19.88 11.88 -1.51
CA LYS A 507 20.96 12.89 -1.64
C LYS A 507 21.46 13.06 -3.07
N LEU A 508 21.54 11.97 -3.82
CA LEU A 508 22.01 12.01 -5.21
C LEU A 508 20.89 12.34 -6.20
N GLY A 509 19.64 12.47 -5.73
CA GLY A 509 18.52 12.67 -6.61
C GLY A 509 18.27 11.47 -7.53
N ALA A 510 18.51 10.24 -7.06
CA ALA A 510 18.32 9.03 -7.84
C ALA A 510 16.90 8.93 -8.40
N ASP A 511 16.79 8.32 -9.58
CA ASP A 511 15.54 8.10 -10.28
C ASP A 511 14.79 6.89 -9.72
N ALA A 512 15.50 5.85 -9.27
CA ALA A 512 14.92 4.68 -8.61
C ALA A 512 15.95 3.96 -7.70
N ILE A 513 15.44 3.15 -6.78
CA ILE A 513 16.22 2.15 -6.06
C ILE A 513 15.89 0.78 -6.64
N PHE A 514 16.90 -0.01 -7.01
CA PHE A 514 16.71 -1.41 -7.39
C PHE A 514 17.04 -2.30 -6.20
N VAL A 515 16.13 -3.20 -5.85
CA VAL A 515 16.35 -4.19 -4.78
C VAL A 515 16.09 -5.58 -5.31
N TYR A 516 17.09 -6.44 -5.22
CA TYR A 516 16.97 -7.86 -5.55
C TYR A 516 16.74 -8.62 -4.26
N THR A 517 15.55 -9.20 -4.11
CA THR A 517 15.16 -9.86 -2.87
C THR A 517 14.35 -11.13 -3.10
N ARG A 518 14.68 -12.18 -2.34
CA ARG A 518 13.96 -13.47 -2.42
C ARG A 518 12.68 -13.50 -1.60
N ARG A 519 12.65 -12.77 -0.48
CA ARG A 519 11.54 -12.82 0.49
C ARG A 519 10.85 -11.45 0.70
N GLY A 520 11.32 -10.40 0.04
CA GLY A 520 10.76 -9.05 0.18
C GLY A 520 11.27 -8.27 1.40
N TYR A 521 12.17 -8.83 2.21
CA TYR A 521 12.61 -8.22 3.46
C TYR A 521 13.38 -6.90 3.24
N MET A 522 14.39 -6.89 2.36
CA MET A 522 15.10 -5.64 2.01
C MET A 522 14.19 -4.62 1.34
N ALA A 523 13.22 -5.07 0.53
CA ALA A 523 12.23 -4.17 -0.06
C ALA A 523 11.38 -3.49 1.03
N SER A 524 10.92 -4.25 2.02
CA SER A 524 10.21 -3.70 3.18
C SER A 524 11.04 -2.68 3.95
N LEU A 525 12.32 -2.97 4.22
CA LEU A 525 13.24 -2.04 4.88
C LEU A 525 13.44 -0.74 4.09
N LEU A 526 13.57 -0.82 2.76
CA LEU A 526 13.64 0.37 1.91
C LEU A 526 12.32 1.16 1.93
N SER A 527 11.20 0.46 1.82
CA SER A 527 9.86 1.07 1.86
C SER A 527 9.64 1.86 3.15
N ARG A 528 10.04 1.31 4.30
CA ARG A 528 10.01 1.96 5.62
C ARG A 528 10.71 3.32 5.65
N ASN A 529 11.81 3.46 4.91
CA ASN A 529 12.59 4.70 4.83
C ASN A 529 11.91 5.80 4.00
N ARG A 530 10.82 5.49 3.27
CA ARG A 530 10.07 6.41 2.41
C ARG A 530 10.97 7.26 1.48
N PRO A 531 11.84 6.63 0.65
CA PRO A 531 12.68 7.37 -0.29
C PRO A 531 11.84 8.14 -1.32
N ASP A 532 12.39 9.24 -1.85
CA ASP A 532 11.66 10.11 -2.80
C ASP A 532 11.39 9.43 -4.14
N CYS A 533 12.29 8.52 -4.52
CA CYS A 533 12.22 7.72 -5.74
C CYS A 533 11.46 6.39 -5.50
N PRO A 534 10.90 5.76 -6.54
CA PRO A 534 10.31 4.43 -6.40
C PRO A 534 11.37 3.38 -6.13
N ILE A 535 10.92 2.26 -5.57
CA ILE A 535 11.75 1.11 -5.29
C ILE A 535 11.30 -0.02 -6.22
N PHE A 536 12.14 -0.42 -7.16
CA PHE A 536 11.90 -1.54 -8.05
C PHE A 536 12.41 -2.81 -7.38
N ALA A 537 11.49 -3.68 -6.97
CA ALA A 537 11.80 -4.89 -6.23
C ALA A 537 11.72 -6.11 -7.14
N PHE A 538 12.86 -6.72 -7.42
CA PHE A 538 12.99 -7.90 -8.26
C PHE A 538 12.98 -9.16 -7.40
N THR A 539 12.18 -10.15 -7.78
CA THR A 539 12.07 -11.44 -7.08
C THR A 539 11.67 -12.57 -8.02
N GLU A 540 12.09 -13.81 -7.74
CA GLU A 540 11.75 -14.99 -8.55
C GLU A 540 10.31 -15.50 -8.27
N SER A 541 9.68 -15.02 -7.19
CA SER A 541 8.39 -15.53 -6.70
C SER A 541 7.22 -14.58 -6.96
N THR A 542 6.23 -15.04 -7.73
CA THR A 542 4.97 -14.34 -7.93
C THR A 542 4.13 -14.20 -6.64
N ASN A 543 4.32 -15.07 -5.64
CA ASN A 543 3.68 -14.88 -4.34
C ASN A 543 4.30 -13.70 -3.58
N VAL A 544 5.62 -13.53 -3.67
CA VAL A 544 6.33 -12.40 -3.05
C VAL A 544 6.01 -11.09 -3.76
N THR A 545 5.87 -11.07 -5.09
CA THR A 545 5.43 -9.85 -5.80
C THR A 545 4.08 -9.35 -5.28
N ARG A 546 3.06 -10.22 -5.22
CA ARG A 546 1.73 -9.87 -4.70
C ARG A 546 1.75 -9.43 -3.23
N ARG A 547 2.61 -10.02 -2.39
CA ARG A 547 2.77 -9.56 -1.00
C ARG A 547 3.42 -8.17 -0.91
N MET A 548 4.35 -7.86 -1.81
CA MET A 548 5.00 -6.56 -1.85
C MET A 548 4.10 -5.45 -2.40
N ASP A 549 2.98 -5.77 -3.03
CA ASP A 549 2.00 -4.77 -3.50
C ASP A 549 1.31 -3.99 -2.38
N LEU A 550 1.43 -4.42 -1.13
CA LEU A 550 1.01 -3.66 0.06
C LEU A 550 2.07 -2.64 0.53
N LEU A 551 3.33 -2.78 0.13
CA LEU A 551 4.43 -1.97 0.67
C LEU A 551 4.54 -0.62 -0.06
N TRP A 552 4.58 0.48 0.69
CA TRP A 552 4.68 1.82 0.12
C TRP A 552 5.85 1.95 -0.85
N GLY A 553 5.58 2.50 -2.04
CA GLY A 553 6.61 2.86 -3.02
C GLY A 553 7.30 1.71 -3.73
N ILE A 554 6.96 0.45 -3.39
CA ILE A 554 7.48 -0.72 -4.10
C ILE A 554 6.76 -0.91 -5.43
N VAL A 555 7.52 -1.15 -6.49
CA VAL A 555 7.04 -1.71 -7.76
C VAL A 555 7.65 -3.11 -7.89
N PRO A 556 6.86 -4.18 -7.72
CA PRO A 556 7.39 -5.54 -7.78
C PRO A 556 7.53 -6.03 -9.22
N PHE A 557 8.64 -6.73 -9.48
CA PHE A 557 8.95 -7.40 -10.73
C PHE A 557 9.23 -8.87 -10.44
N LYS A 558 8.57 -9.77 -11.17
CA LYS A 558 9.05 -11.14 -11.27
C LYS A 558 10.28 -11.12 -12.18
N PHE A 559 11.38 -11.66 -11.70
CA PHE A 559 12.68 -11.61 -12.36
C PHE A 559 13.52 -12.81 -11.97
N ASP A 560 13.96 -13.58 -12.96
CA ASP A 560 14.85 -14.73 -12.77
C ASP A 560 16.27 -14.25 -12.46
N PHE A 561 16.81 -14.63 -11.29
CA PHE A 561 18.12 -14.15 -10.87
C PHE A 561 19.27 -14.87 -11.59
N ARG A 562 20.26 -14.09 -11.98
CA ARG A 562 21.63 -14.53 -12.30
C ARG A 562 22.46 -14.64 -11.03
N LYS A 563 23.67 -15.20 -11.18
CA LYS A 563 24.58 -15.53 -10.06
C LYS A 563 25.10 -14.31 -9.31
N ASP A 564 25.21 -13.16 -9.97
CA ASP A 564 25.81 -11.95 -9.42
C ASP A 564 24.94 -10.71 -9.65
N LEU A 565 25.13 -9.71 -8.78
CA LEU A 565 24.35 -8.47 -8.79
C LEU A 565 24.57 -7.64 -10.05
N GLU A 566 25.78 -7.61 -10.60
CA GLU A 566 26.12 -6.81 -11.77
C GLU A 566 25.38 -7.32 -13.01
N SER A 567 25.38 -8.64 -13.24
CA SER A 567 24.59 -9.30 -14.27
C SER A 567 23.09 -9.03 -14.11
N ASN A 568 22.58 -9.10 -12.87
CA ASN A 568 21.18 -8.80 -12.56
C ASN A 568 20.82 -7.34 -12.86
N LEU A 569 21.72 -6.40 -12.55
CA LEU A 569 21.56 -4.97 -12.83
C LEU A 569 21.58 -4.68 -14.33
N LEU A 570 22.54 -5.24 -15.07
CA LEU A 570 22.63 -5.08 -16.51
C LEU A 570 21.39 -5.66 -17.21
N GLN A 571 20.97 -6.87 -16.84
CA GLN A 571 19.81 -7.53 -17.44
C GLN A 571 18.50 -6.81 -17.13
N SER A 572 18.23 -6.45 -15.87
CA SER A 572 17.00 -5.74 -15.52
C SER A 572 16.93 -4.36 -16.18
N SER A 573 18.07 -3.64 -16.24
CA SER A 573 18.16 -2.34 -16.91
C SER A 573 17.91 -2.45 -18.41
N ALA A 574 18.48 -3.46 -19.07
CA ALA A 574 18.24 -3.72 -20.48
C ALA A 574 16.76 -4.03 -20.78
N LEU A 575 16.11 -4.84 -19.93
CA LEU A 575 14.70 -5.20 -20.07
C LEU A 575 13.77 -4.00 -19.83
N LEU A 576 14.05 -3.20 -18.79
CA LEU A 576 13.30 -1.97 -18.51
C LEU A 576 13.39 -0.99 -19.69
N LYS A 577 14.58 -0.82 -20.28
CA LYS A 577 14.78 0.02 -21.47
C LYS A 577 14.08 -0.55 -22.70
N ALA A 578 14.20 -1.85 -22.95
CA ALA A 578 13.54 -2.52 -24.07
C ALA A 578 12.01 -2.37 -24.01
N ARG A 579 11.45 -2.36 -22.81
CA ARG A 579 10.03 -2.09 -22.58
C ARG A 579 9.69 -0.60 -22.43
N GLY A 580 10.61 0.32 -22.67
CA GLY A 580 10.36 1.77 -22.60
C GLY A 580 10.01 2.28 -21.19
N MET A 581 10.25 1.48 -20.16
CA MET A 581 10.06 1.84 -18.75
C MET A 581 11.27 2.54 -18.15
N ALA A 582 12.40 2.63 -18.87
CA ALA A 582 13.61 3.30 -18.43
C ALA A 582 14.33 3.98 -19.59
N SER A 583 15.06 5.05 -19.28
CA SER A 583 15.85 5.83 -20.24
C SER A 583 17.33 5.77 -19.92
N SER A 584 18.17 5.98 -20.94
CA SER A 584 19.60 6.21 -20.72
C SER A 584 19.80 7.49 -19.92
N GLY A 585 20.76 7.46 -18.98
CA GLY A 585 21.03 8.55 -18.04
C GLY A 585 20.28 8.45 -16.71
N ASN A 586 19.34 7.50 -16.55
CA ASN A 586 18.68 7.33 -15.26
C ASN A 586 19.68 6.89 -14.18
N LEU A 587 19.64 7.55 -13.01
CA LEU A 587 20.49 7.25 -11.87
C LEU A 587 19.80 6.25 -10.93
N VAL A 588 20.41 5.10 -10.71
CA VAL A 588 19.85 4.02 -9.89
C VAL A 588 20.79 3.67 -8.75
N VAL A 589 20.22 3.44 -7.57
CA VAL A 589 20.92 2.83 -6.42
C VAL A 589 20.47 1.38 -6.31
N ALA A 590 21.38 0.43 -6.42
CA ALA A 590 21.09 -1.01 -6.35
C ALA A 590 21.56 -1.62 -5.02
N VAL A 591 20.72 -2.48 -4.44
CA VAL A 591 21.02 -3.30 -3.26
C VAL A 591 20.53 -4.73 -3.46
N SER A 592 21.14 -5.69 -2.76
CA SER A 592 20.81 -7.12 -2.91
C SER A 592 21.07 -7.90 -1.63
N ASP A 593 20.20 -8.88 -1.34
CA ASP A 593 20.41 -9.96 -0.38
C ASP A 593 20.66 -11.33 -1.05
N VAL A 594 20.76 -11.36 -2.38
CA VAL A 594 20.88 -12.60 -3.15
C VAL A 594 22.32 -13.14 -3.07
N SER A 595 22.51 -14.24 -2.35
CA SER A 595 23.78 -14.96 -2.29
C SER A 595 24.16 -15.53 -3.65
N SER A 596 25.42 -15.37 -4.08
CA SER A 596 25.93 -16.09 -5.25
C SER A 596 25.96 -17.59 -4.93
N SER A 597 25.42 -18.42 -5.82
CA SER A 597 25.40 -19.88 -5.65
C SER A 597 26.79 -20.53 -5.76
N SER A 598 27.84 -19.72 -5.89
CA SER A 598 29.22 -20.14 -6.12
C SER A 598 30.13 -19.46 -5.10
N GLN A 599 29.98 -19.83 -3.83
CA GLN A 599 31.04 -19.89 -2.83
C GLN A 599 30.46 -20.37 -1.50
N SER A 600 30.68 -21.65 -1.21
CA SER A 600 30.47 -22.24 0.12
C SER A 600 31.48 -21.73 1.17
N GLU A 601 32.32 -20.73 0.85
CA GLU A 601 33.35 -20.16 1.73
C GLU A 601 33.22 -18.66 1.98
N ILE A 602 32.45 -17.91 1.16
CA ILE A 602 32.19 -16.48 1.36
C ILE A 602 30.71 -16.34 1.69
N GLY A 603 30.39 -15.78 2.85
CA GLY A 603 29.01 -15.63 3.33
C GLY A 603 28.13 -14.73 2.45
N ILE A 604 27.01 -14.25 3.00
CA ILE A 604 26.11 -13.33 2.30
C ILE A 604 26.85 -12.02 1.98
N LEU A 605 27.12 -11.76 0.70
CA LEU A 605 27.69 -10.48 0.24
C LEU A 605 26.55 -9.47 0.05
N GLN A 606 26.61 -8.36 0.79
CA GLN A 606 25.66 -7.25 0.66
C GLN A 606 26.42 -5.98 0.28
N SER A 607 25.96 -5.29 -0.75
CA SER A 607 26.62 -4.08 -1.27
C SER A 607 25.60 -3.04 -1.74
N ILE A 608 26.01 -1.77 -1.73
CA ILE A 608 25.29 -0.67 -2.37
C ILE A 608 26.07 -0.30 -3.64
N GLN A 609 25.40 -0.31 -4.78
CA GLN A 609 25.98 0.13 -6.06
C GLN A 609 25.21 1.34 -6.58
N VAL A 610 25.91 2.33 -7.11
CA VAL A 610 25.30 3.48 -7.79
C VAL A 610 25.64 3.37 -9.26
N HIS A 611 24.62 3.38 -10.12
CA HIS A 611 24.78 3.15 -11.54
C HIS A 611 23.96 4.15 -12.36
N VAL A 612 24.54 4.64 -13.44
CA VAL A 612 23.83 5.44 -14.43
C VAL A 612 23.53 4.52 -15.61
N LEU A 613 22.25 4.33 -15.92
CA LEU A 613 21.85 3.40 -16.96
C LEU A 613 22.38 3.86 -18.33
N SER A 614 23.31 3.12 -18.94
CA SER A 614 23.96 3.46 -20.23
C SER A 614 23.07 3.25 -21.45
#